data_AF-A0AAX6SM79-F1
#
_entry.id   AF-A0AAX6SM79-F1
#
_cell.length_a   1.000
_cell.length_b   1.000
_cell.length_c   1.000
_cell.angle_alpha   90.00
_cell.angle_beta   90.00
_cell.angle_gamma   90.00
#
_symmetry.space_group_name_H-M   'P 1'
#
loop_
_entity.id
_entity.type
_entity.pdbx_description
1 polymer ?
#
loop_
_entity_poly.entity_id
_entity_poly.type
_entity_poly.pdbx_seq_one_letter_code
_entity_poly.pdbx_strand_id
1 'polypeptide(L)' 'MFGRLSLPRLLFAGIVGIAGGIYIYQPIFEQYSKDQKTLKKKVELTEESKEKTS' A
#
# COMPACT_ATOMS: atom_id res chain seq x y z
N MET A 1 17.81 30.76 8.21
CA MET A 1 17.15 30.91 9.53
C MET A 1 16.22 29.72 9.76
N PHE A 2 16.75 28.57 10.20
CA PHE A 2 15.93 27.46 10.72
C PHE A 2 15.77 27.68 12.24
N GLY A 3 14.88 28.61 12.60
CA GLY A 3 14.51 28.83 14.00
C GLY A 3 13.93 27.53 14.55
N ARG A 4 14.42 27.09 15.73
CA ARG A 4 14.05 25.85 16.42
C ARG A 4 12.54 25.59 16.27
N LEU A 5 12.17 24.67 15.38
CA LEU A 5 10.79 24.22 15.24
C LEU A 5 10.35 23.69 16.60
N SER A 6 9.30 24.27 17.17
CA SER A 6 8.82 23.84 18.47
C SER A 6 8.43 22.35 18.40
N LEU A 7 8.79 21.58 19.43
CA LEU A 7 8.44 20.15 19.55
C LEU A 7 6.98 19.86 19.19
N PRO A 8 5.98 20.65 19.65
CA PRO A 8 4.58 20.46 19.26
C PRO A 8 4.34 20.56 17.75
N ARG A 9 5.07 21.45 17.06
CA ARG A 9 4.94 21.66 15.62
C ARG A 9 5.50 20.50 14.81
N LEU A 10 6.59 19.89 15.29
CA LEU A 10 7.15 18.66 14.70
C LEU A 10 6.20 17.48 14.85
N LEU A 11 5.63 17.30 16.04
CA LEU A 11 4.66 16.23 16.29
C LEU A 11 3.42 16.41 15.41
N PHE A 12 2.89 17.62 15.32
CA PHE A 12 1.72 17.91 14.49
C PHE A 12 2.00 17.67 13.00
N ALA A 13 3.14 18.14 12.49
CA ALA A 13 3.55 17.88 11.11
C ALA A 13 3.74 16.38 10.83
N GLY A 14 4.31 15.64 11.79
CA GLY A 14 4.47 14.19 11.70
C GLY A 14 3.12 13.47 11.63
N ILE A 15 2.19 13.80 12.53
CA ILE A 15 0.85 13.19 12.57
C ILE A 15 0.08 13.51 11.28
N VAL A 16 0.07 14.76 10.82
CA VAL A 16 -0.62 15.16 9.59
C VAL A 16 0.03 14.52 8.36
N GLY A 17 1.35 14.43 8.31
CA GLY A 17 2.07 13.76 7.23
C GLY A 17 1.76 12.26 7.16
N ILE A 18 1.77 11.57 8.30
CA ILE A 18 1.43 10.14 8.37
C ILE A 18 -0.05 9.92 8.05
N ALA A 19 -0.96 10.70 8.64
CA ALA A 19 -2.40 10.57 8.41
C ALA A 19 -2.77 10.87 6.95
N GLY A 20 -2.20 11.92 6.35
CA GLY A 20 -2.37 12.25 4.93
C GLY A 20 -1.77 11.18 4.02
N GLY A 21 -0.60 10.65 4.38
CA GLY A 21 0.04 9.53 3.69
C GLY A 21 -0.83 8.28 3.70
N ILE A 22 -1.38 7.90 4.87
CA ILE A 22 -2.29 6.76 4.99
C ILE A 22 -3.58 6.99 4.22
N TYR A 23 -4.17 8.19 4.28
CA TYR A 23 -5.41 8.51 3.57
C TYR A 23 -5.28 8.38 2.05
N ILE A 24 -4.13 8.76 1.49
CA ILE A 24 -3.84 8.59 0.06
C ILE A 24 -3.39 7.16 -0.26
N TYR A 25 -2.58 6.54 0.60
CA TYR A 25 -2.01 5.22 0.37
C TYR A 25 -3.05 4.10 0.49
N GLN A 26 -3.99 4.21 1.43
CA GLN A 26 -5.01 3.18 1.68
C GLN A 26 -5.85 2.83 0.45
N PRO A 27 -6.48 3.78 -0.29
CA PRO A 27 -7.27 3.44 -1.48
C PRO A 27 -6.42 2.85 -2.61
N ILE A 28 -5.19 3.37 -2.80
CA ILE A 28 -4.26 2.86 -3.82
C ILE A 28 -3.84 1.44 -3.47
N PHE A 29 -3.46 1.20 -2.22
CA PHE A 29 -3.05 -0.12 -1.74
C PHE A 29 -4.19 -1.14 -1.80
N GLU A 30 -5.42 -0.74 -1.50
CA GLU A 30 -6.56 -1.64 -1.56
C GLU A 30 -6.82 -2.13 -2.99
N GLN A 31 -6.68 -1.24 -3.97
CA GLN A 31 -6.78 -1.59 -5.39
C GLN A 31 -5.63 -2.53 -5.80
N TYR A 32 -4.39 -2.19 -5.46
CA TYR A 32 -3.21 -3.03 -5.69
C TYR A 32 -3.33 -4.43 -5.04
N SER A 33 -3.88 -4.50 -3.84
CA SER A 33 -4.06 -5.77 -3.11
C SER A 33 -5.10 -6.66 -3.80
N LYS A 34 -6.19 -6.07 -4.30
CA LYS A 34 -7.19 -6.79 -5.11
C LYS A 34 -6.60 -7.29 -6.42
N ASP A 35 -5.81 -6.46 -7.11
CA ASP A 35 -5.15 -6.84 -8.36
C ASP A 35 -4.11 -7.95 -8.15
N GLN A 36 -3.33 -7.91 -7.07
CA GLN A 36 -2.41 -8.99 -6.73
C GLN A 36 -3.13 -10.31 -6.42
N LYS A 37 -4.27 -10.28 -5.71
CA LYS A 37 -5.06 -11.49 -5.46
C LYS A 37 -5.59 -12.09 -6.76
N THR A 38 -6.04 -11.26 -7.70
CA THR A 38 -6.47 -11.69 -9.03
C THR A 38 -5.32 -12.29 -9.84
N LEU A 39 -4.13 -11.66 -9.83
CA LEU A 39 -2.95 -12.17 -10.51
C LEU A 39 -2.48 -13.50 -9.92
N LYS A 40 -2.38 -13.60 -8.59
CA LYS A 40 -2.02 -14.86 -7.91
C LYS A 40 -3.00 -15.98 -8.24
N LYS A 41 -4.31 -15.68 -8.25
CA LYS A 41 -5.35 -16.66 -8.63
C LYS A 41 -5.23 -17.08 -10.10
N LYS A 42 -4.92 -16.18 -11.03
CA LYS A 42 -4.67 -16.51 -12.44
C LYS A 42 -3.43 -17.39 -12.64
N VAL A 43 -2.36 -17.12 -11.90
CA VAL A 43 -1.12 -17.91 -11.95
C VAL A 43 -1.38 -19.32 -11.45
N GLU A 44 -2.01 -19.47 -10.28
CA GLU A 44 -2.38 -20.78 -9.70
C GLU A 44 -3.27 -21.61 -10.65
N LEU A 45 -4.25 -20.96 -11.29
CA LEU A 45 -5.16 -21.63 -12.24
C LEU A 45 -4.46 -22.01 -13.56
N THR A 46 -3.42 -21.26 -13.96
CA THR A 46 -2.59 -21.57 -15.13
C THR A 46 -1.63 -22.73 -14.85
N GLU A 47 -1.10 -22.82 -13.63
CA GLU A 47 -0.25 -23.92 -13.18
C GLU A 47 -1.06 -25.21 -13.01
N GLU A 48 -2.25 -25.15 -12.41
CA GLU A 48 -3.16 -26.31 -12.29
C GLU A 48 -3.61 -26.84 -13.67
N SER A 49 -3.86 -25.95 -14.64
CA SER A 49 -4.21 -26.34 -16.01
C SER A 49 -3.05 -26.99 -16.77
N LYS A 50 -1.79 -26.64 -16.45
CA LYS A 50 -0.61 -27.28 -17.03
C LYS A 50 -0.34 -28.66 -16.42
N GLU A 51 -0.55 -28.82 -15.12
CA GLU A 51 -0.37 -30.08 -14.41
C GLU A 51 -1.37 -31.16 -14.87
N LYS A 52 -2.62 -30.78 -15.18
CA LYS A 52 -3.64 -31.71 -15.72
C LYS A 52 -3.45 -32.08 -17.21
N THR A 53 -2.46 -31.51 -17.90
CA THR A 53 -2.17 -31.75 -19.34
C THR A 53 -0.86 -32.55 -19.56
N SER A 54 -0.20 -33.04 -18.50
CA SER A 54 0.92 -34.00 -18.59
C SER A 54 0.51 -35.41 -18.19
#